data_AF-A0A2V9W445-F1
#
_entry.id   AF-A0A2V9W445-F1
#
_cell.length_a   1.000
_cell.length_b   1.000
_cell.length_c   1.000
_cell.angle_alpha   90.00
_cell.angle_beta   90.00
_cell.angle_gamma   90.00
#
_symmetry.space_group_name_H-M   'P 1'
#
loop_
_entity.id
_entity.type
_entity.pdbx_description
1 polymer ?
#
loop_
_entity_poly.entity_id
_entity_poly.type
_entity_poly.pdbx_seq_one_letter_code
_entity_poly.pdbx_strand_id
1 'polypeptide(L)'
;MAMGTRKQREKQEDLWIAHVELASAPGHPFYQRLNELLEGERFDEFVETRCAKFYAEKNGRPSLTPGIYFRALLIGYFEGIGAERGIAWRLADSLALRHFVGIALDEYTPDHTTISRTRRLIDLDTHREVFGWVLGVLADRGLLKGQRIAIDATTLEANAAMRSIVRRDTGESYEEFLRWRKHRGLRRQRGKTWRGWIASARSGRRIRSGRAQRMAMRGSRR
;
A
#
# COMPACT_ATOMS: atom_id res chain seq x y z
N MET A 1 -14.38 23.86 30.90
CA MET A 1 -14.62 23.87 29.45
C MET A 1 -16.10 23.62 29.19
N ALA A 2 -16.75 24.42 28.35
CA ALA A 2 -18.16 24.22 27.98
C ALA A 2 -18.26 23.21 26.82
N MET A 3 -19.27 22.34 26.84
CA MET A 3 -19.52 21.37 25.77
C MET A 3 -20.18 22.07 24.57
N GLY A 4 -19.50 22.12 23.43
CA GLY A 4 -20.09 22.60 22.18
C GLY A 4 -21.13 21.62 21.65
N THR A 5 -22.31 22.11 21.26
CA THR A 5 -23.38 21.27 20.69
C THR A 5 -23.36 21.32 19.16
N ARG A 6 -23.87 20.29 18.48
CA ARG A 6 -23.95 20.25 17.00
C ARG A 6 -24.77 21.41 16.44
N LYS A 7 -25.88 21.76 17.09
CA LYS A 7 -26.73 22.91 16.73
C LYS A 7 -25.97 24.24 16.76
N GLN A 8 -25.03 24.42 17.68
CA GLN A 8 -24.20 25.64 17.74
C GLN A 8 -23.17 25.73 16.61
N ARG A 9 -22.93 24.63 15.88
CA ARG A 9 -21.99 24.57 14.75
C ARG A 9 -22.67 24.64 13.38
N GLU A 10 -23.99 24.59 13.30
CA GLU A 10 -24.75 24.84 12.07
C GLU A 10 -24.70 26.34 11.76
N LYS A 11 -23.59 26.79 11.18
CA LYS A 11 -23.44 28.13 10.62
C LYS A 11 -23.77 28.10 9.13
N GLN A 12 -24.36 29.18 8.63
CA GLN A 12 -24.47 29.41 7.19
C GLN A 12 -23.06 29.42 6.59
N GLU A 13 -22.82 28.60 5.57
CA GLU A 13 -21.53 28.53 4.90
C GLU A 13 -21.28 29.85 4.14
N ASP A 14 -20.10 30.44 4.33
CA ASP A 14 -19.71 31.62 3.57
C ASP A 14 -19.57 31.26 2.09
N LEU A 15 -20.08 32.13 1.22
CA LEU A 15 -20.03 31.92 -0.23
C LEU A 15 -18.58 31.91 -0.78
N TRP A 16 -17.66 32.55 -0.06
CA TRP A 16 -16.25 32.68 -0.40
C TRP A 16 -15.40 32.41 0.83
N ILE A 17 -14.40 31.53 0.68
CA ILE A 17 -13.39 31.26 1.69
C ILE A 17 -12.03 31.52 1.05
N ALA A 18 -11.23 32.44 1.61
CA ALA A 18 -9.90 32.66 1.09
C ALA A 18 -9.00 31.45 1.43
N HIS A 19 -8.06 31.09 0.55
CA HIS A 19 -7.14 29.98 0.80
C HIS A 19 -6.40 30.12 2.15
N VAL A 20 -6.05 31.35 2.55
CA VAL A 20 -5.36 31.65 3.81
C VAL A 20 -6.25 31.48 5.05
N GLU A 21 -7.57 31.43 4.86
CA GLU A 21 -8.56 31.23 5.93
C GLU A 21 -8.90 29.74 6.11
N LEU A 22 -8.45 28.87 5.21
CA LEU A 22 -8.59 27.42 5.38
C LEU A 22 -7.80 26.99 6.61
N ALA A 23 -8.51 26.39 7.55
CA ALA A 23 -7.92 25.82 8.75
C ALA A 23 -6.86 24.79 8.36
N SER A 24 -5.60 25.19 8.48
CA SER A 24 -4.46 24.31 8.27
C SER A 24 -4.32 23.40 9.48
N ALA A 25 -4.76 22.15 9.35
CA ALA A 25 -4.41 21.13 10.32
C ALA A 25 -2.89 20.93 10.28
N PRO A 26 -2.22 20.67 11.43
CA PRO A 26 -0.83 20.26 11.41
C PRO A 26 -0.70 19.05 10.48
N GLY A 27 0.10 19.20 9.42
CA GLY A 27 0.28 18.14 8.44
C GLY A 27 0.72 16.85 9.12
N HIS A 28 0.35 15.71 8.54
CA HIS A 28 0.66 14.41 9.14
C HIS A 28 2.20 14.26 9.26
N PRO A 29 2.78 14.15 10.47
CA PRO A 29 4.24 14.29 10.66
C PRO A 29 5.06 13.32 9.81
N PHE A 30 4.57 12.10 9.62
CA PHE A 30 5.19 11.11 8.74
C PHE A 30 5.26 11.58 7.27
N TYR A 31 4.17 12.11 6.73
CA TYR A 31 4.12 12.51 5.31
C TYR A 31 4.89 13.80 5.06
N GLN A 32 5.00 14.70 6.05
CA GLN A 32 5.90 15.84 5.98
C GLN A 32 7.36 15.40 5.88
N ARG A 33 7.81 14.52 6.80
CA ARG A 33 9.17 13.98 6.78
C ARG A 33 9.47 13.17 5.52
N LEU A 34 8.48 12.40 5.05
CA LEU A 34 8.61 11.66 3.80
C LEU A 34 8.72 12.62 2.62
N ASN A 35 7.94 13.70 2.59
CA ASN A 35 8.03 14.68 1.53
C ASN A 35 9.41 15.35 1.49
N GLU A 36 9.91 15.83 2.63
CA GLU A 36 11.26 16.40 2.76
C GLU A 36 12.35 15.44 2.24
N LEU A 37 12.20 14.15 2.55
CA LEU A 37 13.11 13.11 2.07
C LEU A 37 13.03 12.95 0.56
N LEU A 38 11.82 12.80 0.00
CA LEU A 38 11.64 12.60 -1.44
C LEU A 38 12.08 13.82 -2.26
N GLU A 39 11.83 15.04 -1.75
CA GLU A 39 12.32 16.28 -2.35
C GLU A 39 13.84 16.37 -2.29
N GLY A 40 14.44 16.09 -1.13
CA GLY A 40 15.89 16.12 -0.96
C GLY A 40 16.63 15.13 -1.88
N GLU A 41 15.98 14.03 -2.24
CA GLU A 41 16.50 13.00 -3.15
C GLU A 41 16.05 13.21 -4.61
N ARG A 42 15.34 14.32 -4.91
CA ARG A 42 14.85 14.67 -6.26
C ARG A 42 14.00 13.55 -6.89
N PHE A 43 13.16 12.92 -6.07
CA PHE A 43 12.36 11.75 -6.47
C PHE A 43 11.49 12.01 -7.70
N ASP A 44 10.80 13.15 -7.75
CA ASP A 44 9.84 13.45 -8.83
C ASP A 44 10.55 13.55 -10.18
N GLU A 45 11.68 14.24 -10.22
CA GLU A 45 12.50 14.37 -11.43
C GLU A 45 13.08 13.02 -11.88
N PHE A 46 13.48 12.17 -10.92
CA PHE A 46 13.94 10.82 -11.20
C PHE A 46 12.81 9.98 -11.85
N VAL A 47 11.61 9.95 -11.27
CA VAL A 47 10.51 9.15 -11.84
C VAL A 47 10.01 9.73 -13.16
N GLU A 48 9.99 11.05 -13.32
CA GLU A 48 9.61 11.71 -14.57
C GLU A 48 10.59 11.37 -15.70
N THR A 49 11.89 11.40 -15.41
CA THR A 49 12.94 11.01 -16.37
C THR A 49 12.76 9.56 -16.82
N ARG A 50 12.49 8.64 -15.88
CA ARG A 50 12.29 7.21 -16.20
C ARG A 50 10.99 6.95 -16.95
N CYS A 51 9.96 7.74 -16.67
CA CYS A 51 8.65 7.58 -17.29
C CYS A 51 8.47 8.35 -18.60
N ALA A 52 9.37 9.28 -18.96
CA ALA A 52 9.23 10.14 -20.14
C ALA A 52 8.88 9.35 -21.42
N LYS A 53 9.49 8.17 -21.63
CA LYS A 53 9.24 7.30 -22.79
C LYS A 53 7.80 6.80 -22.95
N PHE A 54 6.97 6.84 -21.88
CA PHE A 54 5.57 6.42 -21.94
C PHE A 54 4.59 7.58 -22.18
N TYR A 55 5.08 8.81 -22.15
CA TYR A 55 4.26 10.01 -22.27
C TYR A 55 4.54 10.70 -23.61
N ALA A 56 3.50 11.30 -24.21
CA ALA A 56 3.67 12.12 -25.40
C ALA A 56 4.14 13.53 -25.00
N GLU A 57 5.13 14.09 -25.71
CA GLU A 57 5.72 15.39 -25.35
C GLU A 57 4.76 16.57 -25.48
N LYS A 58 3.86 16.58 -26.48
CA LYS A 58 3.08 17.78 -26.84
C LYS A 58 1.60 17.55 -27.16
N ASN A 59 1.13 16.31 -27.20
CA ASN A 59 -0.21 16.00 -27.70
C ASN A 59 -1.07 15.27 -26.67
N GLY A 60 -2.25 15.80 -26.38
CA GLY A 60 -3.31 15.13 -25.61
C GLY A 60 -3.75 15.88 -24.35
N ARG A 61 -4.73 15.30 -23.66
CA ARG A 61 -5.17 15.76 -22.33
C ARG A 61 -4.03 15.51 -21.33
N PRO A 62 -3.70 16.47 -20.44
CA PRO A 62 -2.75 16.25 -19.36
C PRO A 62 -3.08 14.97 -18.59
N SER A 63 -2.17 14.01 -18.60
CA SER A 63 -2.26 12.78 -17.83
C SER A 63 -1.68 12.97 -16.44
N LEU A 64 -1.96 12.03 -15.53
CA LEU A 64 -1.39 12.04 -14.20
C LEU A 64 0.15 11.99 -14.28
N THR A 65 0.81 12.94 -13.61
CA THR A 65 2.27 12.98 -13.60
C THR A 65 2.84 11.73 -12.90
N PRO A 66 4.00 11.23 -13.33
CA PRO A 66 4.67 10.10 -12.68
C PRO A 66 4.90 10.32 -11.18
N GLY A 67 5.30 11.52 -10.76
CA GLY A 67 5.48 11.90 -9.35
C GLY A 67 4.21 11.67 -8.52
N ILE A 68 3.08 12.26 -8.94
CA ILE A 68 1.79 12.09 -8.25
C ILE A 68 1.41 10.60 -8.21
N TYR A 69 1.58 9.88 -9.31
CA TYR A 69 1.23 8.46 -9.40
C TYR A 69 2.03 7.60 -8.41
N PHE A 70 3.36 7.70 -8.40
CA PHE A 70 4.18 6.89 -7.50
C PHE A 70 3.98 7.29 -6.04
N ARG A 71 3.81 8.58 -5.73
CA ARG A 71 3.46 9.03 -4.37
C ARG A 71 2.11 8.48 -3.91
N ALA A 72 1.11 8.38 -4.81
CA ALA A 72 -0.16 7.73 -4.52
C ALA A 72 0.02 6.23 -4.21
N LEU A 73 0.94 5.53 -4.89
CA LEU A 73 1.29 4.16 -4.55
C LEU A 73 1.98 4.04 -3.19
N LEU A 74 2.85 4.98 -2.83
CA LEU A 74 3.47 5.03 -1.50
C LEU A 74 2.43 5.18 -0.40
N ILE A 75 1.42 6.03 -0.58
CA ILE A 75 0.26 6.13 0.34
C ILE A 75 -0.42 4.76 0.45
N GLY A 76 -0.71 4.12 -0.68
CA GLY A 76 -1.31 2.79 -0.71
C GLY A 76 -0.49 1.76 0.06
N TYR A 77 0.83 1.81 -0.07
CA TYR A 77 1.76 0.94 0.66
C TYR A 77 1.75 1.22 2.16
N PHE A 78 1.97 2.46 2.58
CA PHE A 78 2.11 2.83 4.00
C PHE A 78 0.80 2.69 4.79
N GLU A 79 -0.35 2.86 4.13
CA GLU A 79 -1.67 2.72 4.76
C GLU A 79 -2.31 1.33 4.53
N GLY A 80 -1.63 0.42 3.85
CA GLY A 80 -2.14 -0.92 3.58
C GLY A 80 -3.35 -0.95 2.64
N ILE A 81 -3.48 0.04 1.75
CA ILE A 81 -4.57 0.18 0.79
C ILE A 81 -4.14 -0.44 -0.55
N GLY A 82 -4.55 -1.68 -0.79
CA GLY A 82 -4.22 -2.42 -2.01
C GLY A 82 -5.08 -2.07 -3.24
N ALA A 83 -6.17 -1.31 -3.07
CA ALA A 83 -7.09 -0.97 -4.15
C ALA A 83 -6.95 0.49 -4.58
N GLU A 84 -6.90 0.75 -5.89
CA GLU A 84 -6.81 2.10 -6.45
C GLU A 84 -8.00 2.97 -6.08
N ARG A 85 -9.17 2.35 -5.91
CA ARG A 85 -10.37 3.04 -5.38
C ARG A 85 -10.14 3.54 -3.96
N GLY A 86 -9.53 2.72 -3.12
CA GLY A 86 -9.18 3.12 -1.76
C GLY A 86 -8.17 4.26 -1.77
N ILE A 87 -7.14 4.18 -2.63
CA ILE A 87 -6.12 5.25 -2.74
C ILE A 87 -6.77 6.56 -3.22
N ALA A 88 -7.60 6.51 -4.26
CA ALA A 88 -8.30 7.69 -4.77
C ALA A 88 -9.22 8.33 -3.72
N TRP A 89 -9.97 7.51 -2.97
CA TRP A 89 -10.79 7.99 -1.86
C TRP A 89 -9.95 8.64 -0.77
N ARG A 90 -8.84 7.99 -0.41
CA ARG A 90 -7.95 8.46 0.64
C ARG A 90 -7.26 9.78 0.28
N LEU A 91 -6.89 9.97 -0.99
CA LEU A 91 -6.40 11.24 -1.52
C LEU A 91 -7.47 12.33 -1.48
N ALA A 92 -8.71 12.01 -1.86
CA ALA A 92 -9.82 12.97 -1.85
C ALA A 92 -10.19 13.41 -0.43
N ASP A 93 -10.04 12.53 0.56
CA ASP A 93 -10.44 12.75 1.96
C ASP A 93 -9.42 13.58 2.77
N SER A 94 -8.18 13.72 2.31
CA SER A 94 -7.09 14.26 3.15
C SER A 94 -6.27 15.36 2.51
N LEU A 95 -6.40 16.57 3.05
CA LEU A 95 -5.59 17.73 2.65
C LEU A 95 -4.09 17.49 2.84
N ALA A 96 -3.69 16.79 3.91
CA ALA A 96 -2.28 16.45 4.14
C ALA A 96 -1.73 15.53 3.04
N LEU A 97 -2.53 14.60 2.53
CA LEU A 97 -2.13 13.73 1.43
C LEU A 97 -2.13 14.46 0.09
N ARG A 98 -3.09 15.35 -0.15
CA ARG A 98 -3.09 16.24 -1.33
C ARG A 98 -1.80 17.05 -1.40
N HIS A 99 -1.40 17.64 -0.27
CA HIS A 99 -0.12 18.34 -0.17
C HIS A 99 1.07 17.41 -0.43
N PHE A 100 1.09 16.22 0.19
CA PHE A 100 2.18 15.23 -0.01
C PHE A 100 2.35 14.78 -1.46
N VAL A 101 1.25 14.66 -2.22
CA VAL A 101 1.32 14.31 -3.65
C VAL A 101 1.49 15.52 -4.56
N GLY A 102 1.46 16.75 -4.04
CA GLY A 102 1.61 17.97 -4.83
C GLY A 102 0.36 18.42 -5.60
N ILE A 103 -0.84 18.10 -5.11
CA ILE A 103 -2.11 18.55 -5.71
C ILE A 103 -2.62 19.78 -4.96
N ALA A 104 -2.84 20.87 -5.69
CA ALA A 104 -3.39 22.11 -5.14
C ALA A 104 -4.83 21.94 -4.64
N LEU A 105 -5.33 22.87 -3.83
CA LEU A 105 -6.66 22.76 -3.20
C LEU A 105 -7.82 22.94 -4.18
N ASP A 106 -7.59 23.70 -5.25
CA ASP A 106 -8.50 23.99 -6.35
C ASP A 106 -8.42 22.96 -7.49
N GLU A 107 -7.47 22.03 -7.43
CA GLU A 107 -7.33 20.93 -8.38
C GLU A 107 -8.17 19.70 -7.99
N TYR A 108 -8.55 18.89 -8.97
CA TYR A 108 -9.19 17.60 -8.71
C TYR A 108 -8.15 16.52 -8.37
N THR A 109 -8.43 15.70 -7.35
CA THR A 109 -7.63 14.51 -7.09
C THR A 109 -7.86 13.44 -8.17
N PRO A 110 -6.86 12.60 -8.49
CA PRO A 110 -7.02 11.55 -9.49
C PRO A 110 -8.03 10.51 -9.03
N ASP A 111 -8.95 10.17 -9.92
CA ASP A 111 -9.87 9.06 -9.69
C ASP A 111 -9.16 7.71 -9.89
N HIS A 112 -9.81 6.65 -9.42
CA HIS A 112 -9.26 5.29 -9.54
C HIS A 112 -9.01 4.86 -10.99
N THR A 113 -9.78 5.39 -11.95
CA THR A 113 -9.58 5.06 -13.37
C THR A 113 -8.30 5.69 -13.90
N THR A 114 -8.00 6.93 -13.52
CA THR A 114 -6.76 7.63 -13.83
C THR A 114 -5.56 6.87 -13.27
N ILE A 115 -5.58 6.51 -11.98
CA ILE A 115 -4.51 5.72 -11.34
C ILE A 115 -4.32 4.38 -12.06
N SER A 116 -5.42 3.69 -12.38
CA SER A 116 -5.39 2.39 -13.06
C SER A 116 -4.87 2.50 -14.50
N ARG A 117 -5.18 3.58 -15.22
CA ARG A 117 -4.67 3.84 -16.57
C ARG A 117 -3.18 4.13 -16.54
N THR A 118 -2.71 4.97 -15.62
CA THR A 118 -1.27 5.26 -15.47
C THR A 118 -0.48 4.01 -15.11
N ARG A 119 -1.02 3.13 -14.24
CA ARG A 119 -0.38 1.82 -13.97
C ARG A 119 -0.20 0.96 -15.22
N ARG A 120 -1.18 0.95 -16.13
CA ARG A 120 -1.10 0.17 -17.37
C ARG A 120 -0.18 0.82 -18.42
N LEU A 121 0.01 2.13 -18.32
CA LEU A 121 0.85 2.91 -19.23
C LEU A 121 2.35 2.63 -19.00
N ILE A 122 2.76 2.56 -17.73
CA ILE A 122 4.15 2.38 -17.32
C ILE A 122 4.49 0.88 -17.22
N ASP A 123 5.59 0.45 -17.83
CA ASP A 123 6.00 -0.96 -17.80
C ASP A 123 6.43 -1.43 -16.39
N LEU A 124 6.44 -2.75 -16.19
CA LEU A 124 6.78 -3.35 -14.91
C LEU A 124 8.23 -3.08 -14.50
N ASP A 125 9.14 -3.00 -15.46
CA ASP A 125 10.57 -2.80 -15.17
C ASP A 125 10.85 -1.38 -14.68
N THR A 126 10.14 -0.37 -15.19
CA THR A 126 10.17 1.00 -14.65
C THR A 126 9.62 1.04 -13.23
N HIS A 127 8.53 0.32 -12.94
CA HIS A 127 8.04 0.22 -11.56
C HIS A 127 9.07 -0.42 -10.63
N ARG A 128 9.77 -1.47 -11.07
CA ARG A 128 10.84 -2.13 -10.30
C ARG A 128 12.03 -1.22 -10.09
N GLU A 129 12.44 -0.47 -11.11
CA GLU A 129 13.52 0.50 -11.03
C GLU A 129 13.21 1.59 -10.01
N VAL A 130 12.01 2.17 -10.07
CA VAL A 130 11.58 3.18 -9.10
C VAL A 130 11.53 2.62 -7.69
N PHE A 131 10.99 1.41 -7.51
CA PHE A 131 10.97 0.76 -6.20
C PHE A 131 12.38 0.45 -5.68
N GLY A 132 13.28 -0.04 -6.54
CA GLY A 132 14.67 -0.31 -6.20
C GLY A 132 15.43 0.96 -5.80
N TRP A 133 15.19 2.06 -6.48
CA TRP A 133 15.76 3.36 -6.14
C TRP A 133 15.30 3.83 -4.75
N VAL A 134 14.00 3.73 -4.45
CA VAL A 134 13.47 4.08 -3.12
C VAL A 134 14.12 3.23 -2.03
N LEU A 135 14.29 1.93 -2.27
CA LEU A 135 15.01 1.06 -1.34
C LEU A 135 16.48 1.46 -1.18
N GLY A 136 17.15 1.87 -2.26
CA GLY A 136 18.52 2.40 -2.21
C GLY A 136 18.63 3.61 -1.29
N VAL A 137 17.76 4.60 -1.47
CA VAL A 137 17.69 5.79 -0.61
C VAL A 137 17.47 5.41 0.86
N LEU A 138 16.59 4.45 1.15
CA LEU A 138 16.35 3.98 2.51
C LEU A 138 17.58 3.26 3.08
N ALA A 139 18.33 2.50 2.27
CA ALA A 139 19.59 1.87 2.67
C ALA A 139 20.66 2.92 3.00
N ASP A 140 20.86 3.90 2.13
CA ASP A 140 21.89 4.93 2.28
C ASP A 140 21.65 5.79 3.53
N ARG A 141 20.38 6.01 3.89
CA ARG A 141 20.00 6.71 5.13
C ARG A 141 19.99 5.82 6.37
N GLY A 142 20.44 4.57 6.28
CA GLY A 142 20.49 3.63 7.39
C GLY A 142 19.10 3.22 7.92
N LEU A 143 18.04 3.49 7.14
CA LEU A 143 16.66 3.12 7.47
C LEU A 143 16.37 1.65 7.14
N LEU A 144 17.19 1.03 6.29
CA LEU A 144 17.22 -0.42 6.09
C LEU A 144 18.28 -1.05 7.00
N LYS A 145 17.84 -1.66 8.11
CA LYS A 145 18.70 -2.59 8.85
C LYS A 145 18.78 -3.92 8.08
N GLY A 146 19.89 -4.12 7.38
CA GLY A 146 20.21 -5.30 6.55
C GLY A 146 20.34 -6.63 7.29
N GLN A 147 19.36 -7.02 8.10
CA GLN A 147 19.32 -8.34 8.72
C GLN A 147 18.19 -9.23 8.22
N ARG A 148 17.11 -8.68 7.65
CA ARG A 148 15.95 -9.49 7.24
C ARG A 148 15.27 -8.88 6.03
N ILE A 149 15.48 -9.51 4.88
CA ILE A 149 14.64 -9.34 3.71
C ILE A 149 13.29 -10.01 4.05
N ALA A 150 12.33 -9.25 4.58
CA ALA A 150 10.93 -9.65 4.56
C ALA A 150 10.40 -9.30 3.16
N ILE A 151 10.65 -10.17 2.18
CA ILE A 151 9.92 -10.12 0.91
C ILE A 151 8.47 -10.47 1.25
N ASP A 152 7.62 -9.45 1.35
CA ASP A 152 6.19 -9.64 1.08
C ASP A 152 6.09 -9.97 -0.40
N ALA A 153 6.30 -11.25 -0.74
CA ALA A 153 5.98 -11.75 -2.05
C ALA A 153 4.46 -11.63 -2.14
N THR A 154 4.01 -10.55 -2.76
CA THR A 154 2.63 -10.32 -3.18
C THR A 154 2.23 -11.46 -4.11
N THR A 155 1.90 -12.61 -3.53
CA THR A 155 0.77 -13.38 -3.99
C THR A 155 -0.40 -12.71 -3.31
N LEU A 156 -1.19 -12.02 -4.10
CA LEU A 156 -2.39 -11.33 -3.72
C LEU A 156 -3.36 -12.32 -3.05
N GLU A 157 -3.19 -12.57 -1.76
CA GLU A 157 -4.20 -13.16 -0.88
C GLU A 157 -4.39 -12.17 0.27
N ALA A 158 -5.53 -11.49 0.17
CA ALA A 158 -6.09 -10.55 1.10
C ALA A 158 -5.64 -10.74 2.55
N ASN A 159 -5.15 -9.65 3.15
CA ASN A 159 -5.49 -9.21 4.50
C ASN A 159 -5.98 -10.33 5.45
N ALA A 160 -5.12 -11.31 5.73
CA ALA A 160 -5.47 -12.46 6.57
C ALA A 160 -4.24 -12.96 7.34
N ALA A 161 -4.20 -12.53 8.60
CA ALA A 161 -3.50 -13.12 9.74
C ALA A 161 -1.96 -13.17 9.69
N MET A 162 -1.34 -12.32 10.53
CA MET A 162 0.06 -12.39 10.99
C MET A 162 0.44 -13.68 11.75
N ARG A 163 -0.10 -14.85 11.39
CA ARG A 163 0.08 -16.11 12.14
C ARG A 163 0.94 -17.17 11.46
N SER A 164 1.52 -16.92 10.28
CA SER A 164 2.35 -17.94 9.61
C SER A 164 3.61 -17.41 8.94
N ILE A 165 4.28 -16.44 9.55
CA ILE A 165 5.68 -16.17 9.19
C ILE A 165 6.51 -17.35 9.71
N VAL A 166 6.96 -18.21 8.79
CA VAL A 166 7.97 -19.25 9.08
C VAL A 166 9.34 -18.71 8.70
N ARG A 167 10.22 -18.59 9.69
CA ARG A 167 11.58 -18.05 9.58
C ARG A 167 12.49 -19.01 8.80
N ARG A 168 13.32 -18.47 7.88
CA ARG A 168 14.37 -19.23 7.21
C ARG A 168 15.63 -18.36 7.03
N ASP A 169 16.70 -18.75 7.71
CA ASP A 169 17.99 -18.05 7.74
C ASP A 169 19.00 -18.76 6.80
N THR A 170 18.69 -18.92 5.50
CA THR A 170 19.54 -19.73 4.58
C THR A 170 20.36 -18.94 3.56
N GLY A 171 20.26 -17.60 3.49
CA GLY A 171 21.20 -16.76 2.72
C GLY A 171 21.24 -16.94 1.20
N GLU A 172 20.38 -17.77 0.60
CA GLU A 172 20.32 -17.99 -0.85
C GLU A 172 19.67 -16.79 -1.59
N SER A 173 20.11 -16.54 -2.83
CA SER A 173 19.56 -15.45 -3.65
C SER A 173 18.14 -15.75 -4.13
N TYR A 174 17.37 -14.69 -4.39
CA TYR A 174 15.96 -14.79 -4.77
C TYR A 174 15.72 -15.61 -6.06
N GLU A 175 16.65 -15.52 -7.03
CA GLU A 175 16.55 -16.28 -8.27
C GLU A 175 16.79 -17.77 -8.07
N GLU A 176 17.71 -18.13 -7.18
CA GLU A 176 18.00 -19.53 -6.83
C GLU A 176 16.80 -20.17 -6.14
N PHE A 177 16.09 -19.41 -5.28
CA PHE A 177 14.84 -19.87 -4.67
C PHE A 177 13.75 -20.17 -5.69
N LEU A 178 13.57 -19.32 -6.71
CA LEU A 178 12.58 -19.52 -7.76
C LEU A 178 12.92 -20.74 -8.64
N ARG A 179 14.21 -20.96 -8.93
CA ARG A 179 14.68 -22.16 -9.63
C ARG A 179 14.46 -23.42 -8.78
N TRP A 180 14.86 -23.38 -7.51
CA TRP A 180 14.67 -24.46 -6.54
C TRP A 180 13.19 -24.90 -6.44
N ARG A 181 12.26 -23.94 -6.40
CA ARG A 181 10.81 -24.22 -6.31
C ARG A 181 10.27 -24.84 -7.60
N LYS A 182 10.78 -24.44 -8.76
CA LYS A 182 10.44 -25.03 -10.07
C LYS A 182 10.95 -26.48 -10.16
N HIS A 183 12.17 -26.75 -9.70
CA HIS A 183 12.81 -28.07 -9.75
C HIS A 183 12.11 -29.13 -8.87
N ARG A 184 11.51 -28.75 -7.73
CA ARG A 184 10.82 -29.70 -6.84
C ARG A 184 9.38 -30.06 -7.24
N GLY A 185 8.85 -29.52 -8.34
CA GLY A 185 7.55 -29.95 -8.88
C GLY A 185 6.36 -29.85 -7.91
N LEU A 186 6.40 -28.93 -6.93
CA LEU A 186 5.32 -28.75 -5.96
C LEU A 186 4.08 -28.17 -6.65
N ARG A 187 3.15 -29.05 -7.05
CA ARG A 187 1.87 -28.69 -7.66
C ARG A 187 1.05 -27.81 -6.71
N ARG A 188 0.47 -26.76 -7.29
CA ARG A 188 -0.52 -25.87 -6.66
C ARG A 188 -1.64 -26.71 -6.03
N GLN A 189 -1.70 -26.78 -4.71
CA GLN A 189 -2.88 -27.30 -4.03
C GLN A 189 -4.04 -26.36 -4.34
N ARG A 190 -5.02 -26.86 -5.08
CA ARG A 190 -6.23 -26.12 -5.44
C ARG A 190 -7.08 -26.03 -4.17
N GLY A 191 -7.02 -24.90 -3.47
CA GLY A 191 -7.89 -24.62 -2.33
C GLY A 191 -9.36 -24.82 -2.72
N LYS A 192 -10.15 -25.44 -1.85
CA LYS A 192 -11.56 -25.76 -2.08
C LYS A 192 -12.33 -24.47 -2.45
N THR A 193 -13.05 -24.50 -3.56
CA THR A 193 -13.77 -23.34 -4.09
C THR A 193 -14.98 -22.99 -3.23
N TRP A 194 -15.42 -21.73 -3.29
CA TRP A 194 -16.62 -21.18 -2.64
C TRP A 194 -17.90 -22.05 -2.80
N ARG A 195 -17.99 -22.84 -3.88
CA ARG A 195 -19.09 -23.79 -4.11
C ARG A 195 -19.13 -24.94 -3.08
N GLY A 196 -17.98 -25.35 -2.53
CA GLY A 196 -17.90 -26.40 -1.51
C GLY A 196 -18.43 -25.97 -0.14
N TRP A 197 -18.31 -24.67 0.19
CA TRP A 197 -18.85 -24.11 1.42
C TRP A 197 -20.39 -24.05 1.42
N ILE A 198 -20.98 -23.68 0.28
CA ILE A 198 -22.44 -23.60 0.12
C ILE A 198 -23.08 -25.01 0.14
N ALA A 199 -22.41 -26.02 -0.42
CA ALA A 199 -22.87 -27.41 -0.37
C ALA A 199 -22.92 -27.99 1.06
N SER A 200 -21.96 -27.61 1.92
CA SER A 200 -21.93 -28.05 3.33
C SER A 200 -23.06 -27.42 4.14
N ALA A 201 -23.39 -26.14 3.88
CA ALA A 201 -24.43 -25.40 4.61
C ALA A 201 -25.86 -25.90 4.33
N ARG A 202 -26.13 -26.50 3.16
CA ARG A 202 -27.43 -27.11 2.84
C ARG A 202 -27.65 -28.50 3.47
N SER A 203 -26.59 -29.17 3.92
CA SER A 203 -26.68 -30.57 4.39
C SER A 203 -26.82 -30.73 5.92
N GLY A 204 -27.00 -29.63 6.66
CA GLY A 204 -27.32 -29.66 8.10
C GLY A 204 -26.30 -30.36 9.00
N ARG A 205 -25.08 -30.63 8.53
CA ARG A 205 -24.05 -31.32 9.33
C ARG A 205 -23.16 -30.32 10.08
N ARG A 206 -23.33 -30.27 11.40
CA ARG A 206 -22.55 -29.47 12.34
C ARG A 206 -21.09 -29.96 12.36
N ILE A 207 -20.14 -29.07 12.08
CA ILE A 207 -18.70 -29.36 12.12
C ILE A 207 -18.29 -29.53 13.59
N ARG A 208 -17.80 -30.72 13.97
CA ARG A 208 -17.17 -30.97 15.28
C ARG A 208 -15.85 -30.20 15.37
N SER A 209 -15.74 -29.25 16.29
CA SER A 209 -14.48 -28.63 16.67
C SER A 209 -13.66 -29.61 17.52
N GLY A 210 -12.49 -30.02 17.01
CA GLY A 210 -11.51 -30.82 17.75
C GLY A 210 -10.75 -29.96 18.75
N ARG A 211 -10.84 -30.33 20.04
CA ARG A 211 -10.19 -29.72 21.20
C ARG A 211 -8.66 -29.70 21.07
N ALA A 212 -8.07 -28.54 21.32
CA ALA A 212 -6.78 -28.43 22.00
C ALA A 212 -7.04 -28.31 23.51
N GLN A 213 -6.62 -29.29 24.32
CA GLN A 213 -6.21 -29.10 25.73
C GLN A 213 -5.79 -30.44 26.37
N ARG A 214 -4.69 -30.36 27.14
CA ARG A 214 -4.05 -31.36 28.03
C ARG A 214 -2.86 -32.13 27.42
N MET A 215 -1.66 -31.59 27.65
CA MET A 215 -0.51 -32.39 28.13
C MET A 215 0.62 -31.46 28.57
N ALA A 216 0.62 -31.10 29.86
CA ALA A 216 1.81 -30.73 30.62
C ALA A 216 1.47 -30.89 32.12
N MET A 217 2.40 -31.50 32.86
CA MET A 217 2.40 -31.79 34.32
C MET A 217 1.71 -33.09 34.80
N ARG A 218 2.52 -34.15 34.84
CA ARG A 218 2.72 -35.19 35.89
C ARG A 218 3.96 -35.99 35.39
N GLY A 219 5.09 -36.14 36.04
CA GLY A 219 5.41 -36.16 37.47
C GLY A 219 5.63 -37.62 37.93
N SER A 220 6.90 -38.06 37.95
CA SER A 220 7.53 -38.99 38.93
C SER A 220 6.97 -40.42 39.16
N ARG A 221 7.91 -41.39 39.24
CA ARG A 221 7.83 -42.82 39.67
C ARG A 221 7.22 -43.75 38.61
N ARG A 222 7.82 -44.88 38.23
CA ARG A 222 8.85 -45.76 38.81
C ARG A 222 9.87 -46.14 37.74
#